data_AF-A0A1G9CRU0-F1
#
_entry.id   AF-A0A1G9CRU0-F1
#
_cell.length_a   1.000
_cell.length_b   1.000
_cell.length_c   1.000
_cell.angle_alpha   90.00
_cell.angle_beta   90.00
_cell.angle_gamma   90.00
#
_symmetry.space_group_name_H-M   'P 1'
#
loop_
_entity.id
_entity.type
_entity.pdbx_description
1 polymer ?
#
loop_
_entity_poly.entity_id
_entity_poly.type
_entity_poly.pdbx_seq_one_letter_code
_entity_poly.pdbx_strand_id
1 'polypeptide(L)'
;MGFFKKTFIFILIILFISSVYKDLTVGTPVPGKDNGTAVSMPEKPEQSSGNKQKETDAFQILEVKVHPGDTVLTIVEDINRRDTQLSIEQVIKDFQTLNPDADPHQIEPDMIYKFPVYNNQP
;
A
#
# COMPACT_ATOMS: atom_id res chain seq x y z
N MET A 1 -19.51 -46.07 -21.28
CA MET A 1 -20.08 -44.76 -20.85
C MET A 1 -19.62 -44.30 -19.44
N GLY A 2 -18.58 -44.87 -18.82
CA GLY A 2 -18.10 -44.41 -17.49
C GLY A 2 -16.95 -43.41 -17.54
N PHE A 3 -16.06 -43.55 -18.53
CA PHE A 3 -14.84 -42.74 -18.64
C PHE A 3 -15.12 -41.27 -18.94
N PHE A 4 -16.04 -40.97 -19.88
CA PHE A 4 -16.42 -39.59 -20.20
C PHE A 4 -17.00 -38.82 -19.00
N LYS A 5 -17.77 -39.48 -18.12
CA LYS A 5 -18.29 -38.84 -16.90
C LYS A 5 -17.19 -38.49 -15.91
N LYS A 6 -16.19 -39.37 -15.75
CA LYS A 6 -15.04 -39.15 -14.86
C LYS A 6 -14.12 -38.06 -15.41
N THR A 7 -13.85 -38.07 -16.72
CA THR A 7 -13.06 -37.02 -17.39
C THR A 7 -13.77 -35.66 -17.33
N PHE A 8 -15.09 -35.62 -17.49
CA PHE A 8 -15.87 -34.38 -17.39
C PHE A 8 -15.84 -33.80 -15.96
N ILE A 9 -15.99 -34.64 -14.93
CA ILE A 9 -15.83 -34.22 -13.53
C ILE A 9 -14.43 -33.64 -13.29
N PHE A 10 -13.40 -34.26 -13.86
CA PHE A 10 -12.02 -33.81 -13.67
C PHE A 10 -11.77 -32.43 -14.30
N ILE A 11 -12.32 -32.21 -15.50
CA ILE A 11 -12.28 -30.90 -16.17
C ILE A 11 -13.02 -29.83 -15.35
N LEU A 12 -14.18 -30.16 -14.78
CA LEU A 12 -14.92 -29.25 -13.90
C LEU A 12 -14.12 -28.86 -12.66
N ILE A 13 -13.42 -29.81 -12.03
CA ILE A 13 -12.56 -29.54 -10.88
C ILE A 13 -11.40 -28.61 -11.26
N ILE A 14 -10.75 -28.83 -12.39
CA ILE A 14 -9.66 -27.96 -12.88
C ILE A 14 -10.18 -26.54 -13.16
N LEU A 15 -11.34 -26.41 -13.80
CA LEU A 15 -11.97 -25.11 -14.06
C LEU A 15 -12.35 -24.39 -12.77
N PHE A 16 -12.87 -25.11 -11.77
CA PHE A 16 -13.20 -24.55 -10.47
C PHE A 16 -11.98 -23.98 -9.75
N ILE A 17 -10.88 -24.74 -9.70
CA ILE A 17 -9.61 -24.28 -9.10
C ILE A 17 -9.07 -23.07 -9.87
N SER A 18 -9.14 -23.09 -11.20
CA SER A 18 -8.72 -21.95 -12.03
C SER A 18 -9.55 -20.70 -11.77
N SER A 19 -10.86 -20.84 -11.57
CA SER A 19 -11.76 -19.73 -11.21
C SER A 19 -11.42 -19.16 -9.84
N VAL A 20 -11.23 -19.99 -8.82
CA VAL A 20 -10.85 -19.53 -7.47
C VAL A 20 -9.49 -18.86 -7.50
N TYR A 21 -8.52 -19.43 -8.23
CA TYR A 21 -7.22 -18.79 -8.43
C TYR A 21 -7.38 -17.41 -9.06
N LYS A 22 -8.17 -17.28 -10.13
CA LYS A 22 -8.45 -15.99 -10.79
C LYS A 22 -9.18 -15.02 -9.88
N ASP A 23 -10.14 -15.47 -9.10
CA ASP A 23 -10.87 -14.64 -8.14
C ASP A 23 -9.93 -14.10 -7.04
N LEU A 24 -8.99 -14.93 -6.57
CA LEU A 24 -7.99 -14.55 -5.57
C LEU A 24 -6.83 -13.72 -6.11
N THR A 25 -6.50 -13.82 -7.41
CA THR A 25 -5.35 -13.11 -8.01
C THR A 25 -5.73 -11.92 -8.87
N VAL A 26 -6.96 -11.82 -9.35
CA VAL A 26 -7.43 -10.66 -10.10
C VAL A 26 -8.06 -9.68 -9.13
N GLY A 27 -7.24 -8.78 -8.60
CA GLY A 27 -7.75 -7.53 -8.02
C GLY A 27 -8.56 -6.78 -9.09
N THR A 28 -9.68 -6.20 -8.68
CA THR A 28 -10.61 -5.46 -9.54
C THR A 28 -9.85 -4.45 -10.40
N PRO A 29 -9.90 -4.52 -11.74
CA PRO A 29 -9.40 -3.45 -12.57
C PRO A 29 -10.28 -2.23 -12.30
N VAL A 30 -9.71 -1.19 -11.70
CA VAL A 30 -10.39 0.10 -11.50
C VAL A 30 -10.70 0.68 -12.88
N PRO A 31 -11.98 0.80 -13.30
CA PRO A 31 -12.32 1.47 -14.54
C PRO A 31 -12.36 2.96 -14.23
N GLY A 32 -11.22 3.62 -14.44
CA GLY A 32 -11.13 5.05 -14.29
C GLY A 32 -9.83 5.54 -14.87
N LYS A 33 -9.85 5.91 -16.16
CA LYS A 33 -9.56 7.28 -16.62
C LYS A 33 -9.34 7.29 -18.13
N ASP A 34 -10.40 7.12 -18.90
CA ASP A 34 -10.48 7.68 -20.24
C ASP A 34 -11.12 9.08 -20.17
N ASN A 35 -10.35 10.05 -20.69
CA ASN A 35 -10.70 11.40 -21.10
C ASN A 35 -10.58 12.54 -20.06
N GLY A 36 -9.37 13.12 -20.05
CA GLY A 36 -9.23 14.56 -20.30
C GLY A 36 -9.24 15.47 -19.08
N THR A 37 -8.08 15.64 -18.45
CA THR A 37 -7.44 16.96 -18.19
C THR A 37 -6.04 16.68 -17.69
N ALA A 38 -5.06 17.22 -18.42
CA ALA A 38 -3.64 17.07 -18.17
C ALA A 38 -3.26 17.59 -16.78
N VAL A 39 -2.63 16.75 -15.97
CA VAL A 39 -1.61 17.18 -15.01
C VAL A 39 -0.47 16.18 -15.11
N SER A 40 0.66 16.72 -15.51
CA SER A 40 1.88 16.04 -15.93
C SER A 40 2.42 15.06 -14.89
N MET A 41 2.55 13.79 -15.28
CA MET A 41 3.56 12.88 -14.74
C MET A 41 4.91 13.24 -15.37
N PRO A 42 5.97 13.48 -14.60
CA PRO A 42 7.30 13.00 -14.95
C PRO A 42 7.37 11.55 -14.47
N GLU A 43 7.35 10.59 -15.39
CA GLU A 43 8.57 10.00 -15.96
C GLU A 43 9.50 9.46 -14.86
N LYS A 44 9.64 8.13 -14.87
CA LYS A 44 10.61 7.32 -14.14
C LYS A 44 11.98 8.02 -14.02
N PRO A 45 12.62 7.92 -12.85
CA PRO A 45 14.04 7.54 -12.83
C PRO A 45 14.25 6.44 -11.77
N GLU A 46 14.72 5.24 -12.12
CA GLU A 46 16.16 4.95 -12.07
C GLU A 46 16.92 5.79 -11.03
N GLN A 47 17.08 5.19 -9.85
CA GLN A 47 18.31 5.20 -9.07
C GLN A 47 19.17 6.48 -9.18
N SER A 48 19.00 7.42 -8.25
CA SER A 48 20.09 8.04 -7.47
C SER A 48 19.57 9.30 -6.74
N SER A 49 19.90 9.35 -5.45
CA SER A 49 20.21 10.55 -4.66
C SER A 49 19.23 11.73 -4.68
N GLY A 50 18.67 11.97 -3.49
CA GLY A 50 18.35 13.31 -3.01
C GLY A 50 16.89 13.68 -3.19
N ASN A 51 16.03 13.28 -2.26
CA ASN A 51 14.74 13.94 -2.10
C ASN A 51 14.72 14.71 -0.78
N LYS A 52 14.49 16.02 -0.93
CA LYS A 52 14.50 17.06 0.09
C LYS A 52 13.72 16.63 1.34
N GLN A 53 14.43 16.27 2.40
CA GLN A 53 13.87 16.27 3.74
C GLN A 53 13.46 17.71 4.08
N LYS A 54 12.15 17.95 4.10
CA LYS A 54 11.59 19.08 4.83
C LYS A 54 11.66 18.69 6.30
N GLU A 55 12.83 18.90 6.91
CA GLU A 55 13.03 18.68 8.34
C GLU A 55 12.08 19.61 9.10
N THR A 56 10.99 19.05 9.60
CA THR A 56 10.38 19.54 10.83
C THR A 56 11.24 18.99 11.96
N ASP A 57 11.73 19.85 12.87
CA ASP A 57 12.69 19.49 13.95
C ASP A 57 12.29 18.23 14.78
N ALA A 58 11.05 17.76 14.68
CA ALA A 58 10.52 16.59 15.38
C ALA A 58 10.68 15.24 14.65
N PHE A 59 10.72 15.20 13.31
CA PHE A 59 10.77 13.93 12.55
C PHE A 59 11.18 14.13 11.08
N GLN A 60 11.73 13.07 10.48
CA GLN A 60 11.97 12.99 9.04
C GLN A 60 10.74 12.44 8.33
N ILE A 61 10.58 12.76 7.04
CA ILE A 61 9.43 12.31 6.24
C ILE A 61 9.92 11.24 5.27
N LEU A 62 9.25 10.08 5.26
CA LEU A 62 9.50 8.98 4.35
C LEU A 62 8.26 8.67 3.51
N GLU A 63 8.43 8.51 2.20
CA GLU A 63 7.37 8.07 1.30
C GLU A 63 7.38 6.54 1.20
N VAL A 64 6.25 5.91 1.54
CA VAL A 64 6.11 4.45 1.58
C VAL A 64 4.92 4.03 0.71
N LYS A 65 5.15 3.02 -0.14
CA LYS A 65 4.09 2.35 -0.90
C LYS A 65 3.41 1.30 -0.03
N VAL A 66 2.09 1.39 0.09
CA VAL A 66 1.25 0.50 0.92
C VAL A 66 1.02 -0.83 0.20
N HIS A 67 1.19 -1.93 0.92
CA HIS A 67 0.86 -3.27 0.45
C HIS A 67 -0.46 -3.77 1.07
N PRO A 68 -1.14 -4.75 0.44
CA PRO A 68 -2.33 -5.35 1.02
C PRO A 68 -2.06 -5.91 2.42
N GLY A 69 -2.87 -5.47 3.40
CA GLY A 69 -2.76 -5.88 4.80
C GLY A 69 -1.92 -4.94 5.67
N ASP A 70 -1.25 -3.95 5.07
CA ASP A 70 -0.56 -2.91 5.84
C ASP A 70 -1.56 -1.99 6.55
N THR A 71 -1.16 -1.48 7.70
CA THR A 71 -1.85 -0.42 8.44
C THR A 71 -0.89 0.73 8.69
N VAL A 72 -1.42 1.91 9.01
CA VAL A 72 -0.58 3.04 9.41
C VAL A 72 0.32 2.66 10.58
N LEU A 73 -0.22 1.92 11.55
CA LEU A 73 0.52 1.52 12.73
C LEU A 73 1.68 0.55 12.40
N THR A 74 1.40 -0.51 11.64
CA THR A 74 2.43 -1.50 11.29
C THR A 74 3.57 -0.89 10.47
N ILE A 75 3.26 0.02 9.54
CA ILE A 75 4.29 0.73 8.76
C ILE A 75 5.14 1.62 9.67
N VAL A 76 4.51 2.37 10.59
CA VAL A 76 5.23 3.26 11.50
C VAL A 76 6.09 2.49 12.48
N GLU A 77 5.62 1.36 13.00
CA GLU A 77 6.41 0.44 13.82
C GLU A 77 7.59 -0.15 13.04
N ASP A 78 7.37 -0.52 11.77
CA ASP A 78 8.39 -1.12 10.92
C ASP A 78 9.52 -0.16 10.53
N ILE A 79 9.22 1.13 10.34
CA ILE A 79 10.23 2.15 10.03
C ILE A 79 10.88 2.72 11.30
N ASN A 80 10.16 2.69 12.43
CA ASN A 80 10.63 3.18 13.73
C ASN A 80 10.92 2.03 14.70
N ARG A 81 11.65 1.00 14.26
CA ARG A 81 11.95 -0.23 15.06
C ARG A 81 12.73 -0.01 16.35
N ARG A 82 13.12 1.22 16.67
CA ARG A 82 13.77 1.54 17.94
C ARG A 82 12.71 1.72 19.00
N ASP A 83 13.10 1.48 20.25
CA ASP A 83 12.27 1.51 21.45
C ASP A 83 11.69 2.91 21.71
N THR A 84 10.69 3.26 20.93
CA THR A 84 10.05 4.57 20.91
C THR A 84 8.68 4.35 21.51
N GLN A 85 8.45 4.87 22.72
CA GLN A 85 7.14 4.84 23.37
C GLN A 85 6.19 5.81 22.66
N LEU A 86 5.86 5.50 21.41
CA LEU A 86 4.96 6.30 20.60
C LEU A 86 3.53 5.99 21.02
N SER A 87 2.79 7.04 21.39
CA SER A 87 1.35 6.95 21.55
C SER A 87 0.71 6.73 20.17
N ILE A 88 -0.28 5.84 20.11
CA ILE A 88 -1.05 5.57 18.89
C ILE A 88 -1.70 6.87 18.40
N GLU A 89 -2.22 7.69 19.32
CA GLU A 89 -2.84 8.99 19.01
C GLU A 89 -1.86 9.93 18.32
N GLN A 90 -0.59 9.94 18.74
CA GLN A 90 0.45 10.75 18.11
C GLN A 90 0.76 10.25 16.70
N VAL A 91 0.91 8.94 16.51
CA VAL A 91 1.16 8.33 15.20
C VAL A 91 0.05 8.68 14.21
N ILE A 92 -1.21 8.55 14.63
CA ILE A 92 -2.37 8.87 13.79
C ILE A 92 -2.39 10.36 13.43
N LYS A 93 -2.16 11.25 14.40
CA LYS A 93 -2.16 12.69 14.17
C LYS A 93 -1.03 13.14 13.24
N ASP A 94 0.18 12.60 13.41
CA ASP A 94 1.33 12.93 12.58
C ASP A 94 1.11 12.43 11.14
N PHE A 95 0.54 11.24 10.97
CA PHE A 95 0.13 10.73 9.67
C PHE A 95 -0.92 11.63 8.98
N GLN A 96 -1.96 12.05 9.70
CA GLN A 96 -2.99 12.98 9.16
C GLN A 96 -2.39 14.33 8.77
N THR A 97 -1.42 14.82 9.55
CA THR A 97 -0.74 16.09 9.25
C THR A 97 0.05 15.99 7.94
N LEU A 98 0.64 14.83 7.67
CA LEU A 98 1.39 14.56 6.44
C LEU A 98 0.50 14.24 5.23
N ASN A 99 -0.70 13.72 5.47
CA ASN A 99 -1.65 13.26 4.45
C ASN A 99 -3.08 13.76 4.80
N PRO A 100 -3.38 15.06 4.65
CA PRO A 100 -4.63 15.66 5.13
C PRO A 100 -5.89 15.12 4.44
N ASP A 101 -5.75 14.58 3.23
CA ASP A 101 -6.86 14.03 2.44
C ASP A 101 -7.03 12.51 2.64
N ALA A 102 -6.23 11.88 3.52
CA ALA A 102 -6.22 10.45 3.74
C ALA A 102 -6.82 10.08 5.11
N ASP A 103 -7.66 9.05 5.15
CA ASP A 103 -8.10 8.43 6.41
C ASP A 103 -7.03 7.45 6.90
N PRO A 104 -6.47 7.64 8.12
CA PRO A 104 -5.48 6.73 8.71
C PRO A 104 -5.98 5.29 8.88
N HIS A 105 -7.29 5.08 8.95
CA HIS A 105 -7.91 3.76 9.10
C HIS A 105 -8.27 3.10 7.77
N GLN A 106 -8.14 3.82 6.65
CA GLN A 106 -8.54 3.35 5.32
C GLN A 106 -7.48 3.65 4.26
N ILE A 107 -6.21 3.40 4.58
CA ILE A 107 -5.12 3.51 3.59
C ILE A 107 -5.31 2.49 2.46
N GLU A 108 -5.14 2.95 1.23
CA GLU A 108 -5.38 2.12 0.05
C GLU A 108 -4.10 1.37 -0.37
N PRO A 109 -4.18 0.08 -0.73
CA PRO A 109 -3.05 -0.65 -1.32
C PRO A 109 -2.57 -0.01 -2.62
N ASP A 110 -1.28 -0.19 -2.90
CA ASP A 110 -0.56 0.34 -4.06
C ASP A 110 -0.43 1.88 -4.12
N MET A 111 -0.97 2.60 -3.14
CA MET A 111 -0.80 4.05 -2.98
C MET A 111 0.47 4.39 -2.18
N ILE A 112 0.99 5.60 -2.40
CA ILE A 112 2.17 6.13 -1.70
C ILE A 112 1.70 7.18 -0.70
N TYR A 113 2.03 6.98 0.58
CA TYR A 113 1.76 7.94 1.66
C TYR A 113 3.04 8.37 2.35
N LYS A 114 2.96 9.48 3.07
CA LYS A 114 4.06 10.06 3.85
C LYS A 114 3.97 9.62 5.30
N PHE A 115 5.06 9.07 5.82
CA PHE A 115 5.15 8.58 7.19
C PHE A 115 6.24 9.32 7.97
N PRO A 116 6.02 9.60 9.26
CA PRO A 116 7.03 10.18 10.13
C PRO A 116 8.05 9.11 10.55
N VAL A 117 9.32 9.44 10.38
CA VAL A 117 10.46 8.70 10.95
C VAL A 117 10.98 9.52 12.12
N TYR A 118 10.74 9.01 13.32
CA TYR A 118 11.11 9.65 14.57
C TYR A 118 12.60 9.43 14.80
N ASN A 119 13.36 10.50 14.66
CA ASN A 119 14.72 10.52 15.16
C ASN A 119 14.61 10.78 16.65
N ASN A 120 14.84 9.78 17.49
CA ASN A 120 14.94 9.97 18.93
C ASN A 120 15.88 11.15 19.21
N GLN A 121 15.31 12.32 19.52
CA GLN A 121 16.06 13.31 20.28
C GLN A 121 16.27 12.71 21.67
N PRO A 122 17.49 12.86 22.22
CA PRO A 122 17.91 12.22 23.46
C PRO A 122 17.03 12.55 24.66
#